data_AF-A0A8T4QQG6-F1
#
_entry.id   AF-A0A8T4QQG6-F1
#
_cell.length_a   1.000
_cell.length_b   1.000
_cell.length_c   1.000
_cell.angle_alpha   90.00
_cell.angle_beta   90.00
_cell.angle_gamma   90.00
#
_symmetry.space_group_name_H-M   'P 1'
#
loop_
_entity.id
_entity.type
_entity.pdbx_description
1 polymer ?
#
loop_
_entity_poly.entity_id
_entity_poly.type
_entity_poly.pdbx_seq_one_letter_code
_entity_poly.pdbx_strand_id
1 'polypeptide(L)'
;GIAFFSYFLTIIPLMPIMQGYSSFYLSFFGEYGSIFNRTYVFNSFIGGSIVGGLVVLFSPFLSRRISHLMGHTIPFQGTAMTFILLILVSVGLEVIL
;
A
#
# COMPACT_ATOMS: atom_id res chain seq x y z
N GLY A 1 -3.04 16.91 7.98
CA GLY A 1 -4.40 16.82 8.57
C GLY A 1 -5.32 16.01 7.69
N ILE A 2 -5.77 16.54 6.56
CA ILE A 2 -6.85 15.96 5.73
C ILE A 2 -6.59 14.51 5.29
N ALA A 3 -5.39 14.21 4.77
CA ALA A 3 -5.04 12.85 4.34
C ALA A 3 -5.12 11.82 5.47
N PHE A 4 -4.72 12.20 6.69
CA PHE A 4 -4.78 11.33 7.86
C PHE A 4 -6.23 11.02 8.24
N PHE A 5 -7.08 12.04 8.36
CA PHE A 5 -8.50 11.84 8.63
C PHE A 5 -9.20 11.03 7.54
N SER A 6 -8.92 11.34 6.27
CA SER A 6 -9.45 10.57 5.13
C SER A 6 -9.04 9.10 5.25
N TYR A 7 -7.78 8.79 5.56
CA TYR A 7 -7.30 7.43 5.71
C TYR A 7 -8.07 6.67 6.79
N PHE A 8 -8.10 7.19 8.03
CA PHE A 8 -8.76 6.49 9.13
C PHE A 8 -10.27 6.34 8.92
N LEU A 9 -10.92 7.38 8.37
CA LEU A 9 -12.35 7.36 8.11
C LEU A 9 -12.73 6.36 7.00
N THR A 10 -11.81 6.02 6.11
CA THR A 10 -12.01 4.99 5.08
C THR A 10 -11.64 3.60 5.59
N ILE A 11 -10.50 3.44 6.28
CA ILE A 11 -9.96 2.13 6.65
C ILE A 11 -10.71 1.49 7.82
N ILE A 12 -11.03 2.25 8.89
CA ILE A 12 -11.73 1.70 10.06
C ILE A 12 -13.06 1.02 9.68
N PRO A 13 -13.98 1.64 8.93
CA PRO A 13 -15.24 0.99 8.58
C PRO A 13 -15.09 -0.14 7.56
N LEU A 14 -14.02 -0.16 6.76
CA LEU A 14 -13.77 -1.23 5.79
C LEU A 14 -13.10 -2.46 6.40
N MET A 15 -12.37 -2.29 7.52
CA MET A 15 -11.65 -3.37 8.20
C MET A 15 -12.49 -4.63 8.53
N PRO A 16 -13.75 -4.54 9.03
CA PRO A 16 -14.55 -5.75 9.29
C PRO A 16 -14.93 -6.52 8.02
N ILE A 17 -14.99 -5.84 6.86
CA ILE A 17 -15.37 -6.42 5.58
C ILE A 17 -14.14 -7.02 4.88
N MET A 18 -13.01 -6.33 4.97
CA MET A 18 -11.75 -6.71 4.32
C MET A 18 -10.90 -7.57 5.26
N GLN A 19 -11.23 -8.86 5.33
CA GLN A 19 -10.45 -9.84 6.10
C GLN A 19 -9.28 -10.36 5.26
N GLY A 20 -8.08 -9.89 5.57
CA GLY A 20 -6.83 -10.39 4.97
C GLY A 20 -5.79 -10.59 6.05
N TYR A 21 -5.62 -11.82 6.51
CA TYR A 21 -4.53 -12.21 7.40
C TYR A 21 -3.51 -12.99 6.59
N SER A 22 -2.27 -12.51 6.55
CA SER A 22 -1.14 -13.28 6.03
C SER A 22 -0.20 -13.62 7.17
N SER A 23 0.54 -14.71 6.98
CA SER A 23 1.51 -15.21 7.95
C SER A 23 2.90 -15.15 7.33
N PHE A 24 3.80 -14.44 7.99
CA PHE A 24 5.22 -14.48 7.66
C PHE A 24 5.93 -15.44 8.63
N TYR A 25 6.47 -16.53 8.11
CA TYR A 25 7.27 -17.46 8.90
C TYR A 25 8.72 -16.98 8.96
N LEU A 26 9.17 -16.65 10.16
CA LEU A 26 10.54 -16.22 10.43
C LEU A 26 11.29 -17.41 11.05
N SER A 27 12.30 -17.95 10.36
CA SER A 27 13.13 -19.05 10.87
C SER A 27 14.62 -18.77 10.68
N PHE A 28 15.08 -17.66 11.26
CA PHE A 28 16.49 -17.30 11.17
C PHE A 28 17.34 -18.21 12.07
N PHE A 29 17.11 -18.19 13.40
CA PHE A 29 17.87 -18.98 14.38
C PHE A 29 17.08 -19.13 15.70
N GLY A 30 17.37 -20.15 16.51
CA GLY A 30 16.79 -20.35 17.85
C GLY A 30 15.72 -21.46 17.93
N GLU A 31 15.25 -21.76 19.15
CA GLU A 31 14.22 -22.78 19.38
C GLU A 31 12.86 -22.37 18.80
N TYR A 32 12.04 -23.35 18.43
CA TYR A 32 10.69 -23.13 17.91
C TYR A 32 9.84 -22.34 18.93
N GLY A 33 9.31 -21.19 18.53
CA GLY A 33 8.59 -20.25 19.39
C GLY A 33 9.43 -19.08 19.90
N SER A 34 10.75 -19.09 19.69
CA SER A 34 11.61 -17.94 19.95
C SER A 34 11.30 -16.78 19.00
N ILE A 35 11.71 -15.56 19.36
CA ILE A 35 11.43 -14.34 18.59
C ILE A 35 11.91 -14.47 17.12
N PHE A 36 13.00 -15.20 16.90
CA PHE A 36 13.63 -15.40 15.59
C PHE A 36 13.25 -16.73 14.91
N ASN A 37 12.40 -17.55 15.53
CA ASN A 37 11.91 -18.81 15.00
C ASN A 37 10.41 -19.01 15.35
N ARG A 38 9.54 -18.14 14.80
CA ARG A 38 8.09 -18.21 15.00
C ARG A 38 7.31 -17.63 13.81
N THR A 39 6.07 -18.07 13.66
CA THR A 39 5.12 -17.53 12.67
C THR A 39 4.51 -16.23 13.18
N TYR A 40 4.68 -15.15 12.42
CA TYR A 40 4.03 -13.87 12.70
C TYR A 40 2.81 -13.73 11.80
N VAL A 41 1.64 -13.59 12.40
CA VAL A 41 0.41 -13.26 11.68
C VAL A 41 0.26 -11.75 11.66
N PHE A 42 0.07 -11.17 10.49
CA PHE A 42 -0.20 -9.75 10.32
C PHE A 42 -1.45 -9.54 9.47
N ASN A 43 -2.08 -8.38 9.66
CA ASN A 43 -3.23 -7.99 8.86
C ASN A 43 -2.73 -7.36 7.55
N SER A 44 -2.79 -8.14 6.47
CA SER A 44 -2.39 -7.71 5.12
C SER A 44 -3.22 -6.55 4.60
N PHE A 45 -4.47 -6.41 5.04
CA PHE A 45 -5.30 -5.27 4.67
C PHE A 45 -4.77 -3.96 5.28
N ILE A 46 -4.34 -3.96 6.54
CA ILE A 46 -3.70 -2.80 7.15
C ILE A 46 -2.36 -2.49 6.46
N GLY A 47 -1.55 -3.52 6.19
CA GLY A 47 -0.29 -3.33 5.46
C GLY A 47 -0.48 -2.74 4.06
N GLY A 48 -1.38 -3.34 3.27
CA GLY A 48 -1.69 -2.91 1.91
C GLY A 48 -2.34 -1.53 1.87
N SER A 49 -3.22 -1.20 2.81
CA SER A 49 -3.86 0.13 2.87
C SER A 49 -2.86 1.24 3.20
N ILE A 50 -1.87 1.01 4.09
CA ILE A 50 -0.79 1.96 4.33
C ILE A 50 -0.02 2.22 3.04
N VAL A 51 0.38 1.15 2.33
CA VAL A 51 1.12 1.28 1.07
C VAL A 51 0.31 2.02 0.02
N GLY A 52 -0.97 1.66 -0.18
CA GLY A 52 -1.86 2.35 -1.11
C GLY A 52 -2.10 3.82 -0.75
N GLY A 53 -2.23 4.13 0.54
CA GLY A 53 -2.36 5.51 1.03
C GLY A 53 -1.13 6.36 0.74
N LEU A 54 0.07 5.81 0.93
CA LEU A 54 1.33 6.47 0.57
C LEU A 54 1.41 6.71 -0.94
N VAL A 55 1.03 5.72 -1.75
CA VAL A 55 0.98 5.85 -3.21
C VAL A 55 0.10 7.02 -3.65
N VAL A 56 -1.12 7.14 -3.11
CA VAL A 56 -2.03 8.25 -3.42
C VAL A 56 -1.43 9.59 -3.01
N LEU A 57 -0.78 9.65 -1.85
CA LEU A 57 -0.15 10.88 -1.34
C LEU A 57 1.01 11.35 -2.22
N PHE A 58 1.81 10.43 -2.74
CA PHE A 58 2.97 10.74 -3.59
C PHE A 58 2.66 10.83 -5.09
N SER A 59 1.54 10.26 -5.56
CA SER A 59 1.10 10.30 -6.95
C SER A 59 1.14 11.71 -7.60
N PRO A 60 0.60 12.78 -6.98
CA PRO A 60 0.62 14.11 -7.61
C PRO A 60 2.04 14.66 -7.77
N PHE A 61 2.97 14.33 -6.86
CA PHE A 61 4.37 14.74 -7.00
C PHE A 61 5.02 14.06 -8.20
N LEU A 62 4.79 12.76 -8.35
CA LEU A 62 5.30 11.99 -9.49
C LEU A 62 4.67 12.45 -10.81
N SER A 63 3.36 12.71 -10.81
CA SER A 63 2.63 13.25 -11.96
C SER A 63 3.22 14.58 -12.44
N ARG A 64 3.53 15.51 -11.53
CA ARG A 64 4.19 16.80 -11.87
C ARG A 64 5.58 16.61 -12.45
N ARG A 65 6.38 15.69 -11.91
CA ARG A 65 7.73 15.38 -12.42
C ARG A 65 7.68 14.86 -13.85
N ILE A 66 6.73 13.97 -14.15
CA ILE A 66 6.54 13.42 -15.50
C ILE A 66 6.04 14.50 -16.46
N SER A 67 5.08 15.32 -16.04
CA SER A 67 4.59 16.43 -16.86
C SER A 67 5.68 17.43 -17.22
N HIS A 68 6.60 17.72 -16.30
CA HIS A 68 7.76 18.58 -16.57
C HIS A 68 8.73 17.98 -17.61
N LEU A 69 8.83 16.65 -17.68
CA LEU A 69 9.65 15.96 -18.68
C LEU A 69 8.97 15.88 -20.06
N MET A 70 7.63 15.75 -20.09
CA MET A 70 6.86 15.65 -21.34
C MET A 70 6.53 17.01 -21.98
N GLY A 71 6.53 18.11 -21.22
CA GLY A 71 6.26 19.45 -21.73
C GLY A 71 4.78 19.74 -22.03
N HIS A 72 3.86 18.79 -21.83
CA HIS A 72 2.42 18.99 -21.94
C HIS A 72 1.66 18.19 -20.86
N THR A 73 0.49 18.69 -20.45
CA THR A 73 -0.40 18.01 -19.50
C THR A 73 -1.55 17.32 -20.23
N ILE A 74 -1.78 16.06 -19.92
CA ILE A 74 -2.93 15.31 -20.47
C ILE A 74 -4.15 15.59 -19.57
N PRO A 75 -5.38 15.76 -20.11
CA PRO A 75 -6.58 15.82 -19.29
C PRO A 75 -6.69 14.59 -18.38
N PHE A 76 -7.01 14.79 -17.10
CA PHE A 76 -7.08 13.75 -16.05
C PHE A 76 -5.76 13.03 -15.72
N GLN A 77 -4.60 13.57 -16.10
CA GLN A 77 -3.29 12.93 -15.87
C GLN A 77 -3.02 12.57 -14.39
N GLY A 78 -3.41 13.42 -13.43
CA GLY A 78 -3.20 13.14 -12.00
C GLY A 78 -4.00 11.92 -11.51
N THR A 79 -5.25 11.81 -11.92
CA THR A 79 -6.12 10.69 -11.57
C THR A 79 -5.66 9.41 -12.26
N ALA A 80 -5.35 9.49 -13.56
CA ALA A 80 -4.83 8.37 -14.33
C ALA A 80 -3.51 7.84 -13.74
N MET A 81 -2.59 8.75 -13.37
CA MET A 81 -1.32 8.39 -12.74
C MET A 81 -1.53 7.65 -11.42
N THR A 82 -2.46 8.14 -10.58
CA THR A 82 -2.80 7.50 -9.31
C THR A 82 -3.31 6.07 -9.53
N PHE A 83 -4.25 5.87 -10.46
CA PHE A 83 -4.78 4.53 -10.74
C PHE A 83 -3.71 3.59 -11.28
N ILE A 84 -2.88 4.05 -12.21
CA ILE A 84 -1.79 3.24 -12.76
C ILE A 84 -0.82 2.84 -11.65
N LEU A 85 -0.41 3.77 -10.78
CA LEU A 85 0.50 3.47 -9.68
C LEU A 85 -0.10 2.45 -8.70
N LEU A 86 -1.39 2.63 -8.35
CA LEU A 86 -2.09 1.72 -7.46
C LEU A 86 -2.18 0.32 -8.04
N ILE A 87 -2.50 0.19 -9.34
CA ILE A 87 -2.55 -1.12 -10.01
C ILE A 87 -1.17 -1.78 -9.99
N LEU A 88 -0.11 -1.06 -10.38
CA LEU A 88 1.25 -1.60 -10.39
C LEU A 88 1.70 -2.08 -9.02
N VAL A 89 1.43 -1.28 -7.98
CA VAL A 89 1.79 -1.64 -6.60
C VAL A 89 0.94 -2.78 -6.08
N SER A 90 -0.36 -2.81 -6.40
CA SER A 90 -1.26 -3.91 -6.01
C SER A 90 -0.81 -5.24 -6.61
N VAL A 91 -0.53 -5.27 -7.90
CA VAL A 91 -0.03 -6.47 -8.59
C VAL A 91 1.34 -6.88 -8.03
N GLY A 92 2.23 -5.91 -7.79
CA GLY A 92 3.54 -6.18 -7.19
C GLY A 92 3.44 -6.81 -5.80
N LEU A 93 2.53 -6.32 -4.95
CA LEU A 93 2.30 -6.88 -3.62
C LEU A 93 1.67 -8.28 -3.68
N GLU A 94 0.73 -8.51 -4.59
CA GLU A 94 0.08 -9.82 -4.77
C GLU A 94 1.06 -10.91 -5.24
N VAL A 95 2.09 -10.55 -6.01
CA VAL A 95 3.13 -11.50 -6.42
C VAL A 95 4.10 -11.84 -5.27
N ILE A 96 4.26 -10.94 -4.31
CA ILE A 96 5.22 -11.09 -3.19
C ILE A 96 4.58 -11.81 -1.99
N LEU A 97 3.31 -11.55 -1.71
CA LEU A 97 2.56 -12.05 -0.56
C LEU A 97 1.92 -13.42 -0.82
#